data_AF-A0A1S9DM13-F1
#
_entry.id   AF-A0A1S9DM13-F1
#
_cell.length_a   1.000
_cell.length_b   1.000
_cell.length_c   1.000
_cell.angle_alpha   90.00
_cell.angle_beta   90.00
_cell.angle_gamma   90.00
#
_symmetry.space_group_name_H-M   'P 1'
#
loop_
_entity.id
_entity.type
_entity.pdbx_description
1 polymer ?
#
loop_
_entity_poly.entity_id
_entity_poly.type
_entity_poly.pdbx_seq_one_letter_code
_entity_poly.pdbx_strand_id
1 'polypeptide(L)'
;MSTKTTILIYTGSPLDYPEYRHTALHFTFATGTTSTMHVVGTQGLFIFQEDVDLDPHEFGSELSKTVPVGEIDGGVSAETIRRAVSATPVRNGREDLDWNCQNWVGDALRMLVEKGVCRRR
;
A
#
# COMPACT_ATOMS: atom_id res chain seq x y z
N MET A 1 4.67 -17.64 -12.10
CA MET A 1 5.07 -16.22 -12.21
C MET A 1 5.24 -15.66 -10.81
N SER A 2 6.05 -14.62 -10.61
CA SER A 2 6.17 -13.92 -9.32
C SER A 2 5.07 -12.87 -9.16
N THR A 3 4.79 -12.47 -7.91
CA THR A 3 3.91 -11.33 -7.61
C THR A 3 4.76 -10.07 -7.58
N LYS A 4 4.37 -9.04 -8.33
CA LYS A 4 5.08 -7.73 -8.34
C LYS A 4 4.50 -6.82 -7.27
N THR A 5 5.37 -6.13 -6.54
CA THR A 5 4.98 -5.14 -5.53
C THR A 5 5.48 -3.76 -5.93
N THR A 6 4.58 -2.79 -5.95
CA THR A 6 4.83 -1.41 -6.39
C THR A 6 4.21 -0.44 -5.38
N ILE A 7 4.91 0.64 -5.03
CA ILE A 7 4.30 1.77 -4.33
C ILE A 7 3.70 2.71 -5.37
N LEU A 8 2.44 3.08 -5.17
CA LEU A 8 1.77 4.12 -5.93
C LEU A 8 1.81 5.43 -5.14
N ILE A 9 2.08 6.54 -5.83
CA ILE A 9 2.12 7.87 -5.26
C ILE A 9 1.18 8.75 -6.08
N TYR A 10 0.17 9.29 -5.42
CA TYR A 10 -0.83 10.18 -5.99
C TYR A 10 -0.53 11.63 -5.62
N THR A 11 -0.93 12.58 -6.48
CA THR A 11 -0.78 14.01 -6.19
C THR A 11 -1.66 14.45 -5.02
N GLY A 12 -1.16 15.40 -4.24
CA GLY A 12 -1.98 16.07 -3.22
C GLY A 12 -2.94 17.07 -3.86
N SER A 13 -4.14 17.24 -3.29
CA SER A 13 -5.13 18.22 -3.73
C SER A 13 -5.72 18.95 -2.52
N PRO A 14 -5.89 20.29 -2.55
CA PRO A 14 -5.62 21.21 -3.68
C PRO A 14 -4.15 21.63 -3.83
N LEU A 15 -3.28 21.27 -2.88
CA LEU A 15 -1.85 21.58 -2.90
C LEU A 15 -1.05 20.28 -2.93
N ASP A 16 -0.13 20.17 -3.89
CA ASP A 16 0.74 19.01 -4.05
C ASP A 16 2.05 19.20 -3.26
N TYR A 17 1.97 19.06 -1.93
CA TYR A 17 3.14 18.94 -1.07
C TYR A 17 3.41 17.47 -0.71
N PRO A 18 4.68 17.07 -0.49
CA PRO A 18 5.04 15.69 -0.21
C PRO A 18 4.20 15.03 0.90
N GLU A 19 3.91 15.76 1.98
CA GLU A 19 3.11 15.29 3.13
C GLU A 19 1.61 15.08 2.82
N TYR A 20 1.11 15.69 1.73
CA TYR A 20 -0.29 15.56 1.29
C TYR A 20 -0.47 14.56 0.16
N ARG A 21 0.62 13.98 -0.36
CA ARG A 21 0.54 12.91 -1.35
C ARG A 21 0.03 11.64 -0.72
N HIS A 22 -0.98 11.05 -1.36
CA HIS A 22 -1.50 9.76 -0.98
C HIS A 22 -0.60 8.64 -1.52
N THR A 23 -0.39 7.60 -0.71
CA THR A 23 0.43 6.45 -1.10
C THR A 23 -0.28 5.15 -0.83
N ALA A 24 -0.09 4.20 -1.75
CA ALA A 24 -0.69 2.87 -1.69
C ALA A 24 0.33 1.79 -2.06
N LEU A 25 0.07 0.56 -1.62
CA LEU A 25 0.75 -0.63 -2.11
C LEU A 25 -0.10 -1.29 -3.20
N HIS A 26 0.52 -1.55 -4.35
CA HIS A 26 -0.11 -2.23 -5.46
C HIS A 26 0.59 -3.56 -5.74
N PHE A 27 -0.23 -4.60 -5.87
CA PHE A 27 0.21 -5.95 -6.17
C PHE A 27 -0.34 -6.38 -7.52
N THR A 28 0.54 -6.87 -8.39
CA THR A 28 0.16 -7.66 -9.56
C THR A 28 0.48 -9.11 -9.25
N PHE A 29 -0.54 -9.90 -8.95
CA PHE A 29 -0.36 -11.30 -8.54
C PHE A 29 0.06 -12.18 -9.71
N ALA A 30 0.67 -13.32 -9.39
CA ALA A 30 1.06 -14.33 -10.37
C ALA A 30 -0.11 -14.84 -11.24
N THR A 31 -1.34 -14.72 -10.75
CA THR A 31 -2.60 -15.08 -11.42
C THR A 31 -3.07 -14.02 -12.42
N GLY A 32 -2.45 -12.84 -12.45
CA GLY A 32 -2.83 -11.72 -13.30
C GLY A 32 -3.82 -10.74 -12.67
N THR A 33 -4.44 -11.08 -11.54
CA THR A 33 -5.28 -10.16 -10.77
C THR A 33 -4.44 -9.12 -10.06
N THR A 34 -5.04 -7.96 -9.79
CA THR A 34 -4.39 -6.87 -9.07
C THR A 34 -5.10 -6.56 -7.76
N SER A 35 -4.36 -5.97 -6.82
CA SER A 35 -4.93 -5.43 -5.61
C SER A 35 -4.14 -4.21 -5.17
N THR A 36 -4.85 -3.12 -4.92
CA THR A 36 -4.32 -1.90 -4.32
C THR A 36 -4.77 -1.84 -2.87
N MET A 37 -3.83 -1.77 -1.94
CA MET A 37 -4.06 -1.74 -0.50
C MET A 37 -3.47 -0.48 0.10
N HIS A 38 -4.23 0.20 0.94
CA HIS A 38 -3.90 1.54 1.40
C HIS A 38 -4.75 1.91 2.60
N VAL A 39 -4.43 3.06 3.20
CA VAL A 39 -5.28 3.69 4.20
C VAL A 39 -5.82 5.00 3.67
N VAL A 40 -7.10 5.26 3.89
CA VAL A 40 -7.78 6.50 3.49
C VAL A 40 -8.39 7.18 4.69
N GLY A 41 -8.78 8.44 4.52
CA GLY A 41 -9.39 9.25 5.55
C GLY A 41 -8.48 10.41 5.93
N THR A 42 -8.71 10.92 7.13
CA THR A 42 -7.96 12.04 7.69
C THR A 42 -7.25 11.62 8.97
N GLN A 43 -6.37 12.48 9.46
CA GLN A 43 -5.61 12.29 10.68
C GLN A 43 -6.52 11.89 11.86
N GLY A 44 -6.21 10.76 12.51
CA GLY A 44 -6.98 10.20 13.61
C GLY A 44 -8.26 9.43 13.21
N LEU A 45 -8.57 9.35 11.91
CA LEU A 45 -9.75 8.65 11.37
C LEU A 45 -9.41 7.86 10.10
N PHE A 46 -8.19 7.32 10.02
CA PHE A 46 -7.79 6.47 8.91
C PHE A 46 -8.49 5.11 8.96
N ILE A 47 -8.80 4.57 7.79
CA ILE A 47 -9.33 3.21 7.60
C ILE A 47 -8.52 2.49 6.53
N PHE A 48 -8.30 1.20 6.73
CA PHE A 48 -7.72 0.33 5.70
C PHE A 48 -8.75 0.06 4.59
N GLN A 49 -8.29 0.08 3.35
CA GLN A 49 -9.05 -0.28 2.16
C GLN A 49 -8.24 -1.17 1.23
N GLU A 50 -8.96 -2.02 0.50
CA GLU A 50 -8.44 -2.86 -0.57
C GLU A 50 -9.33 -2.72 -1.80
N ASP A 51 -8.74 -2.29 -2.91
CA ASP A 51 -9.37 -2.22 -4.22
C ASP A 51 -8.84 -3.36 -5.10
N VAL A 52 -9.72 -4.28 -5.48
CA VAL A 52 -9.37 -5.48 -6.25
C VAL A 52 -9.68 -5.25 -7.72
N ASP A 53 -8.71 -5.51 -8.59
CA ASP A 53 -8.84 -5.38 -10.04
C ASP A 53 -9.32 -3.98 -10.51
N LEU A 54 -9.10 -2.95 -9.69
CA LEU A 54 -9.35 -1.54 -10.02
C LEU A 54 -8.10 -0.94 -10.68
N ASP A 55 -8.29 -0.15 -11.74
CA ASP A 55 -7.20 0.60 -12.36
C ASP A 55 -6.65 1.65 -11.38
N PRO A 56 -5.35 1.62 -11.05
CA PRO A 56 -4.69 2.64 -10.24
C PRO A 56 -4.93 4.09 -10.68
N HIS A 57 -5.23 4.34 -11.95
CA HIS A 57 -5.52 5.68 -12.47
C HIS A 57 -6.94 6.19 -12.17
N GLU A 58 -7.85 5.32 -11.72
CA GLU A 58 -9.25 5.67 -11.42
C GLU A 58 -9.47 6.11 -9.96
N PHE A 59 -8.40 6.31 -9.19
CA PHE A 59 -8.39 6.56 -7.75
C PHE A 59 -8.85 7.99 -7.33
N GLY A 60 -9.50 8.75 -8.21
CA GLY A 60 -10.00 10.11 -7.95
C GLY A 60 -8.93 11.19 -7.75
N SER A 61 -7.64 10.83 -7.80
CA SER A 61 -6.47 11.70 -7.78
C SER A 61 -5.48 11.25 -8.84
N GLU A 62 -4.64 12.16 -9.33
CA GLU A 62 -3.70 11.84 -10.41
C GLU A 62 -2.55 10.97 -9.88
N LEU A 63 -2.32 9.82 -10.53
CA LEU A 63 -1.17 8.97 -10.24
C LEU A 63 0.12 9.67 -10.69
N SER A 64 0.86 10.25 -9.74
CA SER A 64 2.08 11.00 -9.98
C SER A 64 3.26 10.10 -10.32
N LYS A 65 3.42 8.99 -9.57
CA LYS A 65 4.59 8.12 -9.70
C LYS A 65 4.30 6.70 -9.23
N THR A 66 4.98 5.75 -9.86
CA THR A 66 5.06 4.36 -9.39
C THR A 66 6.52 4.03 -9.03
N VAL A 67 6.71 3.30 -7.93
CA VAL A 67 8.03 2.89 -7.45
C VAL A 67 8.05 1.38 -7.27
N PRO A 68 8.74 0.62 -8.15
CA PRO A 68 8.90 -0.81 -7.98
C PRO A 68 9.65 -1.11 -6.68
N VAL A 69 9.08 -1.95 -5.81
CA VAL A 69 9.72 -2.37 -4.56
C VAL A 69 10.47 -3.69 -4.76
N GLY A 70 9.84 -4.64 -5.44
CA GLY A 70 10.41 -5.95 -5.66
C GLY A 70 9.37 -6.97 -6.11
N GLU A 71 9.80 -8.23 -6.06
CA GLU A 71 8.99 -9.38 -6.43
C GLU A 71 8.91 -10.35 -5.25
N ILE A 72 7.71 -10.86 -5.02
CA ILE A 72 7.39 -11.92 -4.07
C ILE A 72 7.33 -13.25 -4.83
N ASP A 73 7.85 -14.30 -4.20
CA ASP A 73 7.85 -15.64 -4.79
C ASP A 73 6.43 -16.08 -5.19
N GLY A 74 6.31 -16.71 -6.36
CA GLY A 74 5.02 -17.14 -6.91
C GLY A 74 4.32 -18.24 -6.11
N GLY A 75 5.03 -18.94 -5.24
CA GLY A 75 4.47 -19.91 -4.31
C GLY A 75 3.70 -19.26 -3.15
N VAL A 76 3.89 -17.96 -2.89
CA VAL A 76 3.10 -17.24 -1.90
C VAL A 76 1.74 -16.87 -2.49
N SER A 77 0.66 -17.35 -1.88
CA SER A 77 -0.70 -17.04 -2.34
C SER A 77 -1.05 -15.57 -2.16
N ALA A 78 -1.89 -15.05 -3.07
CA ALA A 78 -2.44 -13.70 -2.95
C ALA A 78 -3.08 -13.49 -1.57
N GLU A 79 -3.87 -14.46 -1.10
CA GLU A 79 -4.50 -14.42 0.23
C GLU A 79 -3.49 -14.24 1.37
N THR A 80 -2.33 -14.91 1.30
CA THR A 80 -1.28 -14.75 2.32
C THR A 80 -0.73 -13.32 2.32
N ILE A 81 -0.53 -12.74 1.14
CA ILE A 81 -0.11 -11.35 0.99
C ILE A 81 -1.17 -10.40 1.54
N ARG A 82 -2.44 -10.58 1.17
CA ARG A 82 -3.57 -9.78 1.67
C ARG A 82 -3.65 -9.82 3.19
N ARG A 83 -3.59 -11.02 3.79
CA ARG A 83 -3.61 -11.22 5.24
C ARG A 83 -2.42 -10.56 5.94
N ALA A 84 -1.23 -10.61 5.34
CA ALA A 84 -0.05 -9.97 5.91
C ALA A 84 -0.15 -8.44 5.88
N VAL A 85 -0.61 -7.86 4.76
CA VAL A 85 -0.75 -6.40 4.62
C VAL A 85 -1.89 -5.86 5.47
N SER A 86 -3.06 -6.51 5.49
CA SER A 86 -4.21 -6.07 6.28
C SER A 86 -4.01 -6.20 7.78
N ALA A 87 -3.03 -7.00 8.22
CA ALA A 87 -2.60 -7.05 9.62
C ALA A 87 -1.77 -5.83 10.05
N THR A 88 -1.40 -4.94 9.12
CA THR A 88 -0.66 -3.71 9.42
C THR A 88 -1.54 -2.75 10.24
N PRO A 89 -1.14 -2.38 11.46
CA PRO A 89 -1.94 -1.49 12.30
C PRO A 89 -2.21 -0.13 11.64
N VAL A 90 -3.45 0.32 11.71
CA VAL A 90 -3.84 1.70 11.39
C VAL A 90 -3.83 2.50 12.68
N ARG A 91 -2.97 3.52 12.74
CA ARG A 91 -2.75 4.29 13.97
C ARG A 91 -3.57 5.57 13.95
N ASN A 92 -4.53 5.63 14.85
CA ASN A 92 -5.47 6.74 15.00
C ASN A 92 -5.44 7.31 16.44
N GLY A 93 -4.38 7.02 17.21
CA GLY A 93 -4.24 7.48 18.58
C GLY A 93 -3.95 8.97 18.64
N ARG A 94 -4.19 9.57 19.82
CA ARG A 94 -3.82 10.98 20.08
C ARG A 94 -2.31 11.22 20.00
N GLU A 95 -1.51 10.18 20.14
CA GLU A 95 -0.05 10.23 20.07
C GLU A 95 0.47 10.05 18.63
N ASP A 96 -0.38 9.66 17.68
CA ASP A 96 -0.01 9.33 16.30
C ASP A 96 -0.33 10.48 15.32
N LEU A 97 -0.19 11.73 15.77
CA LEU A 97 -0.57 12.90 14.96
C LEU A 97 0.30 13.06 13.70
N ASP A 98 1.54 12.59 13.69
CA ASP A 98 2.42 12.60 12.52
C ASP A 98 2.24 11.38 11.61
N TRP A 99 1.38 10.43 12.00
CA TRP A 99 1.14 9.21 11.25
C TRP A 99 0.17 9.43 10.08
N ASN A 100 0.46 8.83 8.93
CA ASN A 100 -0.31 8.98 7.69
C ASN A 100 -0.16 7.74 6.78
N CYS A 101 -0.71 7.80 5.56
CA CYS A 101 -0.64 6.71 4.59
C CYS A 101 0.78 6.32 4.16
N GLN A 102 1.73 7.25 4.19
CA GLN A 102 3.13 6.98 3.83
C GLN A 102 3.81 6.13 4.90
N ASN A 103 3.54 6.45 6.17
CA ASN A 103 3.98 5.63 7.30
C ASN A 103 3.38 4.23 7.25
N TRP A 104 2.08 4.12 6.92
CA TRP A 104 1.41 2.83 6.78
C TRP A 104 2.04 1.96 5.68
N VAL A 105 2.37 2.51 4.51
CA VAL A 105 3.06 1.78 3.43
C VAL A 105 4.41 1.21 3.92
N GLY A 106 5.17 2.00 4.68
CA GLY A 106 6.43 1.56 5.26
C GLY A 106 6.26 0.41 6.26
N ASP A 107 5.25 0.51 7.14
CA ASP A 107 4.92 -0.52 8.12
C ASP A 107 4.41 -1.81 7.44
N ALA A 108 3.61 -1.70 6.38
CA ALA A 108 3.09 -2.84 5.63
C ALA A 108 4.20 -3.60 4.88
N LEU A 109 5.14 -2.88 4.26
CA LEU A 109 6.31 -3.51 3.65
C LEU A 109 7.18 -4.23 4.68
N ARG A 110 7.33 -3.63 5.88
CA ARG A 110 8.03 -4.29 6.99
C ARG A 110 7.32 -5.55 7.43
N MET A 111 6.00 -5.52 7.55
CA MET A 111 5.18 -6.68 7.91
C MET A 111 5.36 -7.84 6.91
N LEU A 112 5.41 -7.55 5.61
CA LEU A 112 5.69 -8.56 4.59
C LEU A 112 7.08 -9.19 4.77
N VAL A 113 8.09 -8.42 5.16
CA VAL A 113 9.43 -8.95 5.45
C VAL A 113 9.45 -9.80 6.72
N GLU A 114 8.83 -9.32 7.80
CA GLU A 114 8.77 -10.01 9.10
C GLU A 114 8.02 -11.34 9.02
N LYS A 115 6.98 -11.43 8.18
CA LYS A 115 6.25 -12.66 7.89
C LYS A 115 6.97 -13.61 6.92
N GLY A 116 8.17 -13.23 6.44
CA GLY A 116 8.94 -14.02 5.48
C GLY A 116 8.33 -14.06 4.07
N VAL A 117 7.35 -13.19 3.79
CA VAL A 117 6.64 -13.11 2.50
C VAL A 117 7.51 -12.38 1.46
N CYS A 118 8.25 -11.36 1.88
CA CYS A 118 9.15 -10.60 1.03
C CYS A 118 10.58 -10.61 1.62
N ARG A 119 11.61 -10.59 0.77
CA ARG A 119 13.00 -10.44 1.22
C ARG A 119 13.44 -8.99 1.02
N ARG A 120 14.14 -8.41 2.00
CA ARG A 120 14.91 -7.18 1.77
C ARG A 120 15.95 -7.46 0.69
N ARG A 121 15.96 -6.64 -0.37
CA ARG A 121 17.08 -6.57 -1.31
C ARG A 121 18.11 -5.58 -0.80
#